data_AF-A0A0J7LIZ1-F1
#
_entry.id   AF-A0A0J7LIZ1-F1
#
_cell.length_a   1.000
_cell.length_b   1.000
_cell.length_c   1.000
_cell.angle_alpha   90.00
_cell.angle_beta   90.00
_cell.angle_gamma   90.00
#
_symmetry.space_group_name_H-M   'P 1'
#
loop_
_entity.id
_entity.type
_entity.pdbx_description
1 polymer ?
#
loop_
_entity_poly.entity_id
_entity_poly.type
_entity_poly.pdbx_seq_one_letter_code
_entity_poly.pdbx_strand_id
1 'polypeptide(L)'
;MKKTIKRTFRVSKYVIYKETLVDYKEHFWSFLGAFFGIGIIAFIQSHTLSVTENIFLIGSFGASSVLIYGAIQSPLAQPRNLVGGHVLSALVGVTIYKIVPDIIWLSAPLAVAFSIVLMQYTKTLHPPGGATALIAVSSTGKIPELGYWYVISPVLSGCIILLIVALFFNNITSNRSYPAHNRLKRLLKKKHEHLHKMKK
;
A
#
# COMPACT_ATOMS: atom_id res chain seq x y z
N MET A 1 41.00 -17.38 0.04
CA MET A 1 39.87 -18.07 0.71
C MET A 1 39.54 -17.55 2.12
N LYS A 2 40.42 -17.64 3.13
CA LYS A 2 40.08 -17.26 4.53
C LYS A 2 39.63 -15.80 4.73
N LYS A 3 40.15 -14.83 3.95
CA LYS A 3 39.75 -13.40 4.04
C LYS A 3 38.32 -13.16 3.52
N THR A 4 37.93 -13.84 2.45
CA THR A 4 36.59 -13.72 1.86
C THR A 4 35.51 -14.26 2.80
N ILE A 5 35.77 -15.43 3.43
CA ILE A 5 34.85 -16.05 4.39
C ILE A 5 34.63 -15.14 5.62
N LYS A 6 35.70 -14.54 6.17
CA LYS A 6 35.60 -13.58 7.28
C LYS A 6 34.79 -12.33 6.91
N ARG A 7 34.90 -11.85 5.66
CA ARG A 7 34.10 -10.71 5.16
C ARG A 7 32.63 -11.10 5.05
N THR A 8 32.31 -12.22 4.41
CA THR A 8 30.92 -12.71 4.27
C THR A 8 30.26 -12.87 5.63
N PHE A 9 30.94 -13.51 6.59
CA PHE A 9 30.40 -13.69 7.94
C PHE A 9 30.10 -12.37 8.64
N ARG A 10 30.99 -11.36 8.54
CA ARG A 10 30.76 -10.03 9.13
C ARG A 10 29.56 -9.31 8.49
N VAL A 11 29.44 -9.39 7.16
CA VAL A 11 28.32 -8.77 6.44
C VAL A 11 27.01 -9.46 6.80
N SER A 12 26.97 -10.80 6.77
CA SER A 12 25.78 -11.57 7.16
C SER A 12 25.37 -11.28 8.60
N LYS A 13 26.33 -11.28 9.55
CA LYS A 13 26.05 -10.93 10.95
C LYS A 13 25.50 -9.52 11.10
N TYR A 14 26.06 -8.55 10.37
CA TYR A 14 25.59 -7.16 10.42
C TYR A 14 24.20 -7.00 9.82
N VAL A 15 23.92 -7.65 8.68
CA VAL A 15 22.58 -7.66 8.05
C VAL A 15 21.57 -8.30 9.00
N ILE A 16 21.84 -9.49 9.52
CA ILE A 16 20.95 -10.16 10.48
C ILE A 16 20.71 -9.26 11.69
N TYR A 17 21.77 -8.71 12.31
CA TYR A 17 21.62 -7.81 13.45
C TYR A 17 20.74 -6.61 13.10
N LYS A 18 21.00 -5.94 11.98
CA LYS A 18 20.24 -4.76 11.55
C LYS A 18 18.77 -5.06 11.24
N GLU A 19 18.47 -6.21 10.63
CA GLU A 19 17.10 -6.64 10.30
C GLU A 19 16.35 -7.21 11.52
N THR A 20 17.06 -7.72 12.53
CA THR A 20 16.47 -8.29 13.77
C THR A 20 16.40 -7.30 14.93
N LEU A 21 17.03 -6.13 14.81
CA LEU A 21 16.98 -5.09 15.83
C LEU A 21 15.54 -4.58 15.98
N VAL A 22 14.97 -4.79 17.17
CA VAL A 22 13.63 -4.32 17.52
C VAL A 22 13.72 -2.88 17.98
N ASP A 23 13.23 -1.94 17.15
CA ASP A 23 13.00 -0.56 17.56
C ASP A 23 11.55 -0.41 18.04
N TYR A 24 11.36 -0.50 19.36
CA TYR A 24 10.03 -0.41 19.98
C TYR A 24 9.31 0.92 19.68
N LYS A 25 10.04 2.02 19.47
CA LYS A 25 9.42 3.32 19.14
C LYS A 25 8.83 3.26 17.74
N GLU A 26 9.59 2.70 16.79
CA GLU A 26 9.10 2.48 15.43
C GLU A 26 7.89 1.55 15.44
N HIS A 27 7.95 0.43 16.16
CA HIS A 27 6.81 -0.50 16.24
C HIS A 27 5.55 0.16 16.82
N PHE A 28 5.70 1.02 17.82
CA PHE A 28 4.59 1.78 18.38
C PHE A 28 3.92 2.71 17.37
N TRP A 29 4.69 3.45 16.56
CA TRP A 29 4.13 4.31 15.52
C TRP A 29 3.49 3.50 14.37
N SER A 30 4.06 2.34 14.03
CA SER A 30 3.45 1.43 13.06
C SER A 30 2.11 0.89 13.56
N PHE A 31 2.03 0.55 14.86
CA PHE A 31 0.80 0.15 15.50
C PHE A 31 -0.27 1.24 15.44
N LEU A 32 0.05 2.48 15.86
CA LEU A 32 -0.92 3.58 15.83
C LEU A 32 -1.42 3.88 14.42
N GLY A 33 -0.51 3.93 13.43
CA GLY A 33 -0.87 4.15 12.03
C GLY A 33 -1.81 3.06 11.50
N ALA A 34 -1.49 1.79 11.75
CA ALA A 34 -2.33 0.67 11.33
C ALA A 34 -3.68 0.66 12.05
N PHE A 35 -3.69 0.86 13.37
CA PHE A 35 -4.91 0.87 14.18
C PHE A 35 -5.88 1.96 13.74
N PHE A 36 -5.42 3.21 13.63
CA PHE A 36 -6.31 4.30 13.20
C PHE A 36 -6.67 4.20 11.72
N GLY A 37 -5.73 3.80 10.85
CA GLY A 37 -5.98 3.65 9.42
C GLY A 37 -7.07 2.62 9.13
N ILE A 38 -6.92 1.41 9.69
CA ILE A 38 -7.91 0.33 9.53
C ILE A 38 -9.16 0.60 10.35
N GLY A 39 -9.04 1.11 11.58
CA GLY A 39 -10.18 1.39 12.45
C GLY A 39 -11.16 2.39 11.85
N ILE A 40 -10.67 3.49 11.26
CA ILE A 40 -11.52 4.48 10.60
C ILE A 40 -12.23 3.87 9.39
N ILE A 41 -11.52 3.08 8.58
CA ILE A 41 -12.09 2.42 7.40
C ILE A 41 -13.16 1.42 7.81
N ALA A 42 -12.84 0.54 8.75
CA ALA A 42 -13.75 -0.49 9.26
C ALA A 42 -15.03 0.15 9.84
N PHE A 43 -14.89 1.25 10.58
CA PHE A 43 -16.00 2.01 11.14
C PHE A 43 -16.87 2.66 10.06
N ILE A 44 -16.28 3.34 9.07
CA ILE A 44 -17.07 3.98 8.00
C ILE A 44 -17.77 2.92 7.15
N GLN A 45 -17.06 1.84 6.80
CA GLN A 45 -17.57 0.79 5.93
C GLN A 45 -18.62 -0.10 6.63
N SER A 46 -18.60 -0.22 7.95
CA SER A 46 -19.63 -0.99 8.68
C SER A 46 -21.03 -0.38 8.59
N HIS A 47 -21.14 0.91 8.30
CA HIS A 47 -22.41 1.59 8.09
C HIS A 47 -22.96 1.43 6.66
N THR A 48 -22.11 1.01 5.72
CA THR A 48 -22.45 1.02 4.29
C THR A 48 -22.42 -0.36 3.64
N LEU A 49 -21.64 -1.30 4.14
CA LEU A 49 -21.44 -2.64 3.59
C LEU A 49 -21.90 -3.72 4.57
N SER A 50 -22.15 -4.93 4.06
CA SER A 50 -22.36 -6.09 4.91
C SER A 50 -21.10 -6.43 5.71
N VAL A 51 -21.26 -7.18 6.82
CA VAL A 51 -20.15 -7.60 7.68
C VAL A 51 -19.07 -8.34 6.87
N THR A 52 -19.48 -9.28 6.01
CA THR A 52 -18.56 -10.08 5.18
C THR A 52 -17.79 -9.21 4.18
N GLU A 53 -18.46 -8.30 3.49
CA GLU A 53 -17.82 -7.39 2.53
C GLU A 53 -16.86 -6.42 3.19
N ASN A 54 -17.21 -5.94 4.39
CA ASN A 54 -16.33 -5.11 5.20
C ASN A 54 -15.05 -5.90 5.58
N ILE A 55 -15.19 -7.15 6.04
CA ILE A 55 -14.04 -8.01 6.38
C ILE A 55 -13.12 -8.21 5.17
N PHE A 56 -13.67 -8.46 3.97
CA PHE A 56 -12.87 -8.62 2.77
C PHE A 56 -12.06 -7.37 2.43
N LEU A 57 -12.69 -6.18 2.48
CA LEU A 57 -12.00 -4.92 2.24
C LEU A 57 -10.96 -4.61 3.31
N ILE A 58 -11.27 -4.87 4.59
CA ILE A 58 -10.31 -4.78 5.68
C ILE A 58 -9.13 -5.72 5.43
N GLY A 59 -9.32 -6.90 4.84
CA GLY A 59 -8.24 -7.79 4.45
C GLY A 59 -7.29 -7.16 3.43
N SER A 60 -7.84 -6.56 2.37
CA SER A 60 -7.04 -5.83 1.35
C SER A 60 -6.33 -4.62 1.96
N PHE A 61 -7.04 -3.74 2.65
CA PHE A 61 -6.45 -2.56 3.28
C PHE A 61 -5.50 -2.89 4.43
N GLY A 62 -5.74 -3.98 5.14
CA GLY A 62 -4.87 -4.53 6.18
C GLY A 62 -3.51 -4.90 5.61
N ALA A 63 -3.47 -5.57 4.46
CA ALA A 63 -2.21 -5.83 3.76
C ALA A 63 -1.52 -4.53 3.31
N SER A 64 -2.27 -3.51 2.89
CA SER A 64 -1.73 -2.18 2.60
C SER A 64 -1.13 -1.52 3.85
N SER A 65 -1.79 -1.66 5.00
CA SER A 65 -1.33 -1.12 6.29
C SER A 65 0.04 -1.68 6.69
N VAL A 66 0.29 -2.98 6.45
CA VAL A 66 1.60 -3.61 6.69
C VAL A 66 2.68 -2.91 5.86
N LEU A 67 2.40 -2.60 4.60
CA LEU A 67 3.36 -1.91 3.73
C LEU A 67 3.55 -0.45 4.16
N ILE A 68 2.48 0.33 4.28
CA ILE A 68 2.57 1.78 4.43
C ILE A 68 2.91 2.23 5.84
N TYR A 69 2.64 1.43 6.88
CA TYR A 69 3.00 1.75 8.26
C TYR A 69 4.16 0.90 8.79
N GLY A 70 4.32 -0.34 8.33
CA GLY A 70 5.38 -1.25 8.77
C GLY A 70 6.63 -1.20 7.89
N ALA A 71 6.48 -1.13 6.57
CA ALA A 71 7.57 -1.14 5.60
C ALA A 71 7.65 0.17 4.80
N ILE A 72 7.65 1.30 5.51
CA ILE A 72 7.49 2.67 4.98
C ILE A 72 8.49 3.01 3.84
N GLN A 73 9.71 2.46 3.91
CA GLN A 73 10.78 2.68 2.93
C GLN A 73 10.63 1.81 1.67
N SER A 74 9.71 0.85 1.66
CA SER A 74 9.46 -0.01 0.52
C SER A 74 8.98 0.81 -0.68
N PRO A 75 9.53 0.59 -1.89
CA PRO A 75 9.01 1.17 -3.11
C PRO A 75 7.52 0.84 -3.33
N LEU A 76 7.08 -0.34 -2.90
CA LEU A 76 5.69 -0.81 -3.03
C LEU A 76 4.73 -0.12 -2.05
N ALA A 77 5.27 0.46 -0.98
CA ALA A 77 4.50 1.17 0.02
C ALA A 77 4.23 2.63 -0.38
N GLN A 78 4.86 3.18 -1.42
CA GLN A 78 4.76 4.61 -1.72
C GLN A 78 3.36 5.04 -2.20
N PRO A 79 2.95 6.33 -2.01
CA PRO A 79 1.56 6.76 -2.25
C PRO A 79 1.02 6.47 -3.64
N ARG A 80 1.88 6.58 -4.67
CA ARG A 80 1.52 6.25 -6.05
C ARG A 80 1.06 4.80 -6.18
N ASN A 81 1.77 3.88 -5.52
CA ASN A 81 1.46 2.46 -5.59
C ASN A 81 0.23 2.15 -4.76
N LEU A 82 0.13 2.70 -3.54
CA LEU A 82 -1.09 2.58 -2.72
C LEU A 82 -2.34 2.98 -3.52
N VAL A 83 -2.43 4.24 -3.96
CA VAL A 83 -3.64 4.74 -4.62
C VAL A 83 -3.80 4.12 -6.01
N GLY A 84 -2.75 4.18 -6.84
CA GLY A 84 -2.82 3.74 -8.23
C GLY A 84 -3.03 2.23 -8.36
N GLY A 85 -2.41 1.43 -7.49
CA GLY A 85 -2.57 -0.02 -7.49
C GLY A 85 -3.99 -0.43 -7.14
N HIS A 86 -4.57 0.11 -6.06
CA HIS A 86 -5.95 -0.19 -5.67
C HIS A 86 -6.97 0.28 -6.71
N VAL A 87 -6.86 1.52 -7.20
CA VAL A 87 -7.82 2.09 -8.16
C VAL A 87 -7.80 1.33 -9.48
N LEU A 88 -6.61 1.04 -10.02
CA LEU A 88 -6.46 0.29 -11.26
C LEU A 88 -7.00 -1.13 -11.11
N SER A 89 -6.67 -1.81 -10.00
CA SER A 89 -7.19 -3.13 -9.70
C SER A 89 -8.71 -3.17 -9.55
N ALA A 90 -9.30 -2.16 -8.91
CA ALA A 90 -10.75 -2.06 -8.77
C ALA A 90 -11.45 -1.90 -10.12
N LEU A 91 -10.89 -1.06 -11.01
CA LEU A 91 -11.39 -0.91 -12.38
C LEU A 91 -11.35 -2.25 -13.14
N VAL A 92 -10.23 -2.97 -13.05
CA VAL A 92 -10.08 -4.29 -13.68
C VAL A 92 -11.07 -5.27 -13.10
N GLY A 93 -11.16 -5.38 -11.77
CA GLY A 93 -12.07 -6.31 -11.10
C GLY A 93 -13.53 -6.10 -11.49
N VAL A 94 -14.01 -4.85 -11.48
CA VAL A 94 -15.37 -4.52 -11.92
C VAL A 94 -15.57 -4.82 -13.41
N THR A 95 -14.57 -4.56 -14.25
CA THR A 95 -14.64 -4.86 -15.69
C THR A 95 -14.75 -6.37 -15.92
N ILE A 96 -13.94 -7.17 -15.24
CA ILE A 96 -13.98 -8.63 -15.35
C ILE A 96 -15.31 -9.18 -14.81
N TYR A 97 -15.82 -8.66 -13.69
CA TYR A 97 -17.12 -9.04 -13.16
C TYR A 97 -18.24 -8.82 -14.20
N LYS A 98 -18.20 -7.71 -14.93
CA LYS A 98 -19.20 -7.40 -15.98
C LYS A 98 -19.08 -8.26 -17.24
N ILE A 99 -17.88 -8.73 -17.59
CA ILE A 99 -17.65 -9.55 -18.79
C ILE A 99 -17.92 -11.03 -18.51
N VAL A 100 -17.51 -11.51 -17.34
CA VAL A 100 -17.62 -12.91 -16.91
C VAL A 100 -18.30 -12.96 -15.53
N PRO A 101 -19.59 -12.60 -15.44
CA PRO A 101 -20.34 -12.70 -14.19
C PRO A 101 -20.50 -14.17 -13.78
N ASP A 102 -20.65 -14.42 -12.48
CA ASP A 102 -21.07 -15.70 -11.88
C ASP A 102 -20.17 -16.94 -12.09
N ILE A 103 -19.03 -16.82 -12.79
CA ILE A 103 -18.04 -17.91 -12.98
C ILE A 103 -16.78 -17.63 -12.16
N ILE A 104 -16.88 -17.78 -10.84
CA ILE A 104 -15.84 -17.33 -9.90
C ILE A 104 -14.45 -17.94 -10.14
N TRP A 105 -14.38 -19.23 -10.47
CA TRP A 105 -13.10 -19.91 -10.69
C TRP A 105 -12.34 -19.36 -11.90
N LEU A 106 -13.03 -18.65 -12.80
CA LEU A 106 -12.47 -17.99 -13.97
C LEU A 106 -12.31 -16.47 -13.76
N SER A 107 -13.33 -15.79 -13.24
CA SER A 107 -13.29 -14.34 -13.04
C SER A 107 -12.25 -13.90 -12.00
N ALA A 108 -12.07 -14.69 -10.92
CA ALA A 108 -11.05 -14.44 -9.89
C ALA A 108 -9.61 -14.41 -10.44
N PRO A 109 -9.09 -15.48 -11.08
CA PRO A 109 -7.74 -15.46 -11.62
C PRO A 109 -7.57 -14.41 -12.73
N LEU A 110 -8.59 -14.17 -13.57
CA LEU A 110 -8.54 -13.12 -14.59
C LEU A 110 -8.39 -11.72 -13.97
N ALA A 111 -9.22 -11.38 -12.99
CA ALA A 111 -9.17 -10.09 -12.31
C ALA A 111 -7.80 -9.83 -11.67
N VAL A 112 -7.25 -10.82 -10.97
CA VAL A 112 -5.95 -10.70 -10.32
C VAL A 112 -4.81 -10.62 -11.34
N ALA A 113 -4.78 -11.51 -12.34
CA ALA A 113 -3.71 -11.56 -13.33
C ALA A 113 -3.64 -10.28 -14.18
N PHE A 114 -4.78 -9.80 -14.69
CA PHE A 114 -4.82 -8.53 -15.43
C PHE A 114 -4.42 -7.35 -14.57
N SER A 115 -4.85 -7.32 -13.30
CA SER A 115 -4.46 -6.26 -12.37
C SER A 115 -2.96 -6.22 -12.13
N ILE A 116 -2.31 -7.38 -11.96
CA ILE A 116 -0.86 -7.48 -11.80
C ILE A 116 -0.15 -6.92 -13.03
N VAL A 117 -0.53 -7.37 -14.23
CA VAL A 117 0.09 -6.93 -15.49
C VAL A 117 -0.08 -5.43 -15.67
N LEU A 118 -1.29 -4.89 -15.48
CA LEU A 118 -1.55 -3.47 -15.64
C LEU A 118 -0.79 -2.63 -14.61
N MET A 119 -0.74 -3.05 -13.35
CA MET A 119 0.08 -2.38 -12.33
C MET A 119 1.58 -2.38 -12.66
N GLN A 120 2.09 -3.45 -13.29
CA GLN A 120 3.48 -3.51 -13.76
C GLN A 120 3.73 -2.49 -14.88
N TYR A 121 2.83 -2.42 -15.88
CA TYR A 121 2.92 -1.45 -16.98
C TYR A 121 2.83 0.00 -16.49
N THR A 122 1.88 0.30 -15.60
CA THR A 122 1.69 1.65 -15.06
C THR A 122 2.68 2.02 -13.95
N LYS A 123 3.54 1.08 -13.52
CA LYS A 123 4.48 1.23 -12.41
C LYS A 123 3.78 1.65 -11.11
N THR A 124 2.62 1.03 -10.83
CA THR A 124 1.84 1.22 -9.61
C THR A 124 1.69 -0.08 -8.82
N LEU A 125 2.64 -1.02 -8.96
CA LEU A 125 2.58 -2.32 -8.31
C LEU A 125 2.40 -2.19 -6.79
N HIS A 126 1.23 -2.64 -6.34
CA HIS A 126 0.84 -2.68 -4.94
C HIS A 126 0.10 -4.00 -4.72
N PRO A 127 0.76 -5.02 -4.16
CA PRO A 127 0.18 -6.36 -4.01
C PRO A 127 -1.23 -6.39 -3.40
N PRO A 128 -1.57 -5.55 -2.39
CA PRO A 128 -2.93 -5.47 -1.86
C PRO A 128 -4.01 -5.11 -2.88
N GLY A 129 -3.65 -4.41 -3.96
CA GLY A 129 -4.54 -4.15 -5.10
C GLY A 129 -5.01 -5.42 -5.77
N GLY A 130 -4.20 -6.49 -5.81
CA GLY A 130 -4.66 -7.79 -6.32
C GLY A 130 -5.87 -8.32 -5.55
N ALA A 131 -5.86 -8.19 -4.21
CA ALA A 131 -7.01 -8.51 -3.38
C ALA A 131 -8.21 -7.61 -3.68
N THR A 132 -8.01 -6.31 -3.94
CA THR A 132 -9.09 -5.39 -4.35
C THR A 132 -9.79 -5.84 -5.64
N ALA A 133 -9.04 -6.29 -6.64
CA ALA A 133 -9.62 -6.83 -7.87
C ALA A 133 -10.43 -8.11 -7.60
N LEU A 134 -9.90 -8.99 -6.75
CA LEU A 134 -10.57 -10.23 -6.35
C LEU A 134 -11.90 -9.95 -5.62
N ILE A 135 -11.90 -8.98 -4.70
CA ILE A 135 -13.10 -8.61 -3.94
C ILE A 135 -14.24 -8.17 -4.86
N ALA A 136 -13.94 -7.43 -5.93
CA ALA A 136 -14.94 -6.98 -6.89
C ALA A 136 -15.67 -8.13 -7.60
N VAL A 137 -15.00 -9.28 -7.80
CA VAL A 137 -15.59 -10.45 -8.48
C VAL A 137 -16.10 -11.52 -7.51
N SER A 138 -15.60 -11.56 -6.27
CA SER A 138 -15.94 -12.58 -5.27
C SER A 138 -17.06 -12.18 -4.30
N SER A 139 -17.40 -10.89 -4.22
CA SER A 139 -18.45 -10.42 -3.32
C SER A 139 -19.84 -10.74 -3.89
N THR A 140 -20.79 -11.10 -3.02
CA THR A 140 -22.14 -11.51 -3.42
C THR A 140 -23.23 -10.54 -2.95
N GLY A 141 -22.86 -9.41 -2.35
CA GLY A 141 -23.78 -8.43 -1.76
C GLY A 141 -23.81 -7.10 -2.51
N LYS A 142 -23.62 -6.01 -1.77
CA LYS A 142 -23.69 -4.65 -2.27
C LYS A 142 -22.55 -4.29 -3.22
N ILE A 143 -21.36 -4.89 -3.07
CA ILE A 143 -20.17 -4.55 -3.87
C ILE A 143 -20.42 -4.73 -5.38
N PRO A 144 -20.95 -5.87 -5.86
CA PRO A 144 -21.37 -6.02 -7.26
C PRO A 144 -22.32 -4.93 -7.76
N GLU A 145 -23.31 -4.54 -6.94
CA GLU A 145 -24.33 -3.55 -7.29
C GLU A 145 -23.73 -2.15 -7.48
N LEU A 146 -22.63 -1.83 -6.79
CA LEU A 146 -21.93 -0.56 -6.95
C LEU A 146 -21.37 -0.38 -8.37
N GLY A 147 -21.07 -1.47 -9.07
CA GLY A 147 -20.39 -1.43 -10.36
C GLY A 147 -19.12 -0.56 -10.28
N TYR A 148 -18.98 0.42 -11.18
CA TYR A 148 -17.80 1.31 -11.17
C TYR A 148 -17.78 2.27 -9.97
N TRP A 149 -18.88 2.43 -9.24
CA TRP A 149 -18.87 3.21 -8.00
C TRP A 149 -17.97 2.59 -6.93
N TYR A 150 -17.77 1.26 -6.97
CA TYR A 150 -16.81 0.53 -6.12
C TYR A 150 -15.41 1.18 -6.12
N VAL A 151 -14.99 1.70 -7.28
CA VAL A 151 -13.68 2.35 -7.46
C VAL A 151 -13.58 3.62 -6.62
N ILE A 152 -14.65 4.42 -6.56
CA ILE A 152 -14.70 5.69 -5.82
C ILE A 152 -14.91 5.40 -4.33
N SER A 153 -15.92 4.60 -4.02
CA SER A 153 -16.22 4.14 -2.68
C SER A 153 -16.66 2.68 -2.75
N PRO A 154 -15.98 1.76 -2.06
CA PRO A 154 -15.10 2.00 -0.92
C PRO A 154 -13.60 2.15 -1.23
N VAL A 155 -13.16 1.94 -2.47
CA VAL A 155 -11.72 1.76 -2.77
C VAL A 155 -10.91 3.04 -2.64
N LEU A 156 -11.17 4.05 -3.48
CA LEU A 156 -10.41 5.29 -3.48
C LEU A 156 -10.55 6.04 -2.14
N SER A 157 -11.76 6.09 -1.58
CA SER A 157 -12.00 6.68 -0.26
C SER A 157 -11.17 5.99 0.84
N GLY A 158 -11.13 4.66 0.86
CA GLY A 158 -10.28 3.89 1.77
C GLY A 158 -8.78 4.18 1.57
N CYS A 159 -8.31 4.23 0.32
CA CYS A 159 -6.91 4.58 0.03
C CYS A 159 -6.54 5.99 0.52
N ILE A 160 -7.45 6.96 0.38
CA ILE A 160 -7.22 8.33 0.86
C ILE A 160 -7.13 8.35 2.38
N ILE A 161 -8.01 7.64 3.09
CA ILE A 161 -7.96 7.52 4.56
C ILE A 161 -6.62 6.94 4.99
N LEU A 162 -6.21 5.80 4.41
CA LEU A 162 -4.90 5.20 4.69
C LEU A 162 -3.74 6.17 4.40
N LEU A 163 -3.81 6.89 3.28
CA LEU A 163 -2.76 7.82 2.90
C LEU A 163 -2.65 8.99 3.88
N ILE A 164 -3.77 9.58 4.30
CA ILE A 164 -3.80 10.69 5.27
C ILE A 164 -3.19 10.23 6.60
N VAL A 165 -3.62 9.06 7.09
CA VAL A 165 -3.10 8.50 8.34
C VAL A 165 -1.60 8.18 8.22
N ALA A 166 -1.14 7.66 7.07
CA ALA A 166 0.27 7.41 6.81
C ALA A 166 1.09 8.69 6.74
N LEU A 167 0.58 9.74 6.09
CA LEU A 167 1.24 11.05 6.06
C LEU A 167 1.35 11.66 7.46
N PHE A 168 0.36 11.44 8.33
CA PHE A 168 0.42 11.89 9.71
C PHE A 168 1.45 11.08 10.52
N PHE A 169 1.21 9.79 10.76
CA PHE A 169 2.02 9.00 11.69
C PHE A 169 3.46 8.74 11.21
N ASN A 170 3.69 8.63 9.90
CA ASN A 170 5.04 8.39 9.39
C ASN A 170 5.89 9.65 9.22
N ASN A 171 5.37 10.83 9.57
CA ASN A 171 6.15 12.07 9.55
C ASN A 171 6.22 12.77 10.93
N ILE A 172 5.67 12.17 12.00
CA ILE A 172 5.82 12.68 13.36
C ILE A 172 7.24 12.52 13.89
N THR A 173 7.91 11.41 13.55
CA THR A 173 9.26 11.11 14.06
C THR A 173 10.33 11.51 13.04
N SER A 174 11.51 11.89 13.53
CA SER A 174 12.68 12.17 12.70
C SER A 174 13.22 10.94 11.95
N ASN A 175 12.93 9.75 12.47
CA ASN A 175 13.43 8.48 11.94
C ASN A 175 12.56 7.94 10.80
N ARG A 176 11.32 8.43 10.67
CA ARG A 176 10.40 8.07 9.60
C ARG A 176 10.28 9.21 8.59
N SER A 177 10.02 8.85 7.34
CA SER A 177 9.64 9.82 6.33
C SER A 177 8.80 9.13 5.27
N TYR A 178 7.65 9.72 4.98
CA TYR A 178 6.73 9.20 3.97
C TYR A 178 6.11 10.36 3.20
N PRO A 179 6.31 10.48 1.87
CA PRO A 179 7.00 9.53 0.98
C PRO A 179 8.51 9.45 1.21
N ALA A 180 9.08 8.27 1.01
CA ALA A 180 10.52 8.00 1.19
C ALA A 180 11.40 8.82 0.23
N HIS A 181 10.90 9.11 -0.97
CA HIS A 181 11.62 9.85 -2.02
C HIS A 181 10.86 11.12 -2.42
N ASN A 182 10.88 12.14 -1.56
CA ASN A 182 10.42 13.46 -1.96
C ASN A 182 11.36 14.05 -3.01
N ARG A 183 10.98 13.93 -4.29
CA ARG A 183 11.62 14.60 -5.44
C ARG A 183 11.77 16.10 -5.17
N LEU A 184 10.75 16.70 -4.52
CA LEU A 184 10.74 18.08 -4.02
C LEU A 184 11.86 18.36 -3.01
N LYS A 185 12.07 17.48 -2.02
CA LYS A 185 13.15 17.62 -1.02
C LYS A 185 14.53 17.56 -1.67
N ARG A 186 14.70 16.73 -2.70
CA ARG A 186 15.91 16.69 -3.55
C ARG A 186 16.12 17.96 -4.37
N LEU A 187 15.06 18.49 -4.98
CA LEU A 187 15.10 19.73 -5.77
C LEU A 187 15.39 20.96 -4.90
N LEU A 188 14.76 21.05 -3.73
CA LEU A 188 15.01 22.12 -2.75
C LEU A 188 16.44 22.05 -2.21
N LYS A 189 16.96 20.85 -1.90
CA LYS A 189 18.35 20.66 -1.48
C LYS A 189 19.34 21.10 -2.57
N LYS A 190 19.11 20.70 -3.84
CA LYS A 190 19.92 21.16 -4.98
C LYS A 190 19.91 22.67 -5.15
N LYS A 191 18.74 23.31 -5.03
CA LYS A 191 18.61 24.78 -5.13
C LYS A 191 19.38 25.49 -4.01
N HIS A 192 19.29 24.97 -2.78
CA HIS A 192 20.00 25.52 -1.62
C HIS A 192 21.53 25.39 -1.76
N GLU A 193 22.03 24.24 -2.20
CA GLU A 193 23.47 24.02 -2.48
C GLU A 193 23.98 24.94 -3.61
N HIS A 194 23.17 25.18 -4.63
CA HIS A 194 23.54 26.08 -5.73
C HIS A 194 23.63 27.55 -5.29
N LEU A 195 22.66 28.02 -4.49
CA LEU A 195 22.66 29.38 -3.91
C LEU A 195 23.87 29.61 -2.99
N HIS A 196 24.26 28.60 -2.22
CA HIS A 196 25.43 28.69 -1.35
C HIS A 196 26.76 28.73 -2.11
N LYS A 197 26.82 28.09 -3.28
CA LYS A 197 27.98 28.17 -4.20
C LYS A 197 28.10 29.50 -4.93
N MET A 198 27.00 30.22 -5.18
CA MET A 198 27.05 31.55 -5.82
C MET A 198 27.36 32.70 -4.86
N LYS A 199 27.27 32.47 -3.55
CA LYS A 199 27.61 33.44 -2.50
C LYS A 199 29.06 33.31 -1.98
N LYS A 200 29.84 32.38 -2.51
CA LYS A 200 31.29 32.24 -2.28
C LYS A 200 32.01 32.64 -3.55
#